data_AF-A0A552DGE4-F1
#
_entry.id   AF-A0A552DGE4-F1
#
_cell.length_a   1.000
_cell.length_b   1.000
_cell.length_c   1.000
_cell.angle_alpha   90.00
_cell.angle_beta   90.00
_cell.angle_gamma   90.00
#
_symmetry.space_group_name_H-M   'P 1'
#
loop_
_entity.id
_entity.type
_entity.pdbx_description
1 polymer ?
#
loop_
_entity_poly.entity_id
_entity_poly.type
_entity_poly.pdbx_seq_one_letter_code
_entity_poly.pdbx_strand_id
1 'polypeptide(L)'
;MEIIAVLLGVFGLGTGAGLLVIRNYYHICQPSEVLIFAGSRRPTATGKTIGYRLVKGGSSIRLPMLEQVYRMDLTNMIIDLRVVNAYSKGGVPLIVTGVANIKIAGEEPIIHNAIERLLGKKRKEIEQLAKETLEGNLRGVLANLTPEQANSDQIAFAKSLLEEAEQDLEKLGLVLDSLQIQNISDEVRYLDSIGRKQKAELQRDARIAEAKARKTSIIKDSENLRLTALRRIQKDLEIAKADAEKRVRDTQTKRGAMIAEVESVVMSDLAKVQAEVAVQTARIKQVKQQLQADVIAPAAAECQQAIAKARGEAAKIIEQGKAQAEGTKKLAASWQGAGNNAKNIFLYQKLELLLKLMAASVPEVQVQTVTVVDGGDGNLVPKMTAFAEQLRQATGVDLVQMANRLAQTEPSVKSSVISDQ
;
A
#
# COMPACT_ATOMS: atom_id res chain seq x y z
N MET A 1 103.47 -29.19 91.03
CA MET A 1 102.00 -29.19 90.90
C MET A 1 101.41 -27.79 91.02
N GLU A 2 101.57 -27.12 92.17
CA GLU A 2 100.87 -25.85 92.47
C GLU A 2 101.00 -24.74 91.41
N ILE A 3 102.20 -24.49 90.88
CA ILE A 3 102.43 -23.47 89.83
C ILE A 3 101.54 -23.72 88.59
N ILE A 4 101.32 -24.99 88.21
CA ILE A 4 100.48 -25.36 87.07
C ILE A 4 99.00 -25.09 87.38
N ALA A 5 98.56 -25.34 88.62
CA ALA A 5 97.20 -25.03 89.06
C ALA A 5 96.93 -23.53 89.13
N VAL A 6 97.90 -22.72 89.61
CA VAL A 6 97.80 -21.24 89.59
C VAL A 6 97.74 -20.72 88.17
N LEU A 7 98.58 -21.21 87.26
CA LEU A 7 98.61 -20.78 85.86
C LEU A 7 97.30 -21.16 85.14
N LEU A 8 96.77 -22.38 85.35
CA LEU A 8 95.44 -22.77 84.88
C LEU A 8 94.31 -21.91 85.47
N GLY A 9 94.39 -21.55 86.75
CA GLY A 9 93.41 -20.68 87.42
C GLY A 9 93.37 -19.28 86.80
N VAL A 10 94.54 -18.66 86.58
CA VAL A 10 94.66 -17.35 85.92
C VAL A 10 94.18 -17.43 84.46
N PHE A 11 94.53 -18.49 83.72
CA PHE A 11 94.09 -18.65 82.33
C PHE A 11 92.58 -18.91 82.21
N GLY A 12 92.01 -19.68 83.14
CA GLY A 12 90.56 -19.92 83.24
C GLY A 12 89.77 -18.67 83.61
N LEU A 13 90.26 -17.87 84.57
CA LEU A 13 89.66 -16.58 84.91
C LEU A 13 89.79 -15.56 83.78
N GLY A 14 90.95 -15.49 83.11
CA GLY A 14 91.17 -14.59 81.98
C GLY A 14 90.28 -14.93 80.77
N THR A 15 90.17 -16.21 80.41
CA THR A 15 89.29 -16.66 79.32
C THR A 15 87.80 -16.51 79.68
N GLY A 16 87.40 -16.83 80.92
CA GLY A 16 86.04 -16.63 81.40
C GLY A 16 85.63 -15.15 81.44
N ALA A 17 86.51 -14.26 81.91
CA ALA A 17 86.30 -12.82 81.87
C ALA A 17 86.24 -12.29 80.44
N GLY A 18 87.12 -12.75 79.54
CA GLY A 18 87.09 -12.41 78.12
C GLY A 18 85.77 -12.80 77.44
N LEU A 19 85.25 -14.00 77.71
CA LEU A 19 83.95 -14.46 77.22
C LEU A 19 82.78 -13.64 77.80
N LEU A 20 82.80 -13.31 79.09
CA LEU A 20 81.79 -12.43 79.71
C LEU A 20 81.80 -11.02 79.11
N VAL A 21 82.98 -10.45 78.88
CA VAL A 21 83.15 -9.16 78.19
C VAL A 21 82.56 -9.26 76.79
N ILE A 22 83.04 -10.19 75.94
CA ILE A 22 82.54 -10.33 74.56
C ILE A 22 81.01 -10.51 74.55
N ARG A 23 80.45 -11.37 75.41
CA ARG A 23 78.99 -11.58 75.52
C ARG A 23 78.22 -10.34 75.95
N ASN A 24 78.78 -9.51 76.83
CA ASN A 24 78.13 -8.29 77.33
C ASN A 24 78.20 -7.10 76.34
N TYR A 25 79.19 -7.08 75.45
CA TYR A 25 79.34 -6.06 74.41
C TYR A 25 78.83 -6.48 73.02
N TYR A 26 78.43 -7.74 72.84
CA TYR A 26 77.87 -8.27 71.60
C TYR A 26 76.38 -7.95 71.47
N HIS A 27 76.00 -7.20 70.43
CA HIS A 27 74.62 -6.91 70.10
C HIS A 27 74.22 -7.51 68.75
N ILE A 28 73.12 -8.26 68.76
CA ILE A 28 72.45 -8.78 67.57
C ILE A 28 71.46 -7.72 67.07
N CYS A 29 71.42 -7.51 65.77
CA CYS A 29 70.49 -6.61 65.08
C CYS A 29 69.41 -7.45 64.39
N GLN A 30 68.14 -7.23 64.74
CA GLN A 30 67.03 -7.79 63.97
C GLN A 30 67.01 -7.24 62.53
N PRO A 31 66.45 -7.96 61.54
CA PRO A 31 66.34 -7.46 60.16
C PRO A 31 65.46 -6.20 60.01
N SER A 32 64.59 -5.93 60.98
CA SER A 32 63.66 -4.79 61.04
C SER A 32 64.13 -3.66 61.98
N GLU A 33 65.32 -3.75 62.55
CA GLU A 33 65.95 -2.65 63.29
C GLU A 33 67.31 -2.32 62.67
N VAL A 34 67.87 -1.17 63.03
CA VAL A 34 69.25 -0.82 62.72
C VAL A 34 69.99 -0.39 63.98
N LEU A 35 71.21 -0.92 64.16
CA LEU A 35 72.09 -0.54 65.27
C LEU A 35 73.03 0.59 64.83
N ILE A 36 73.02 1.67 65.61
CA ILE A 36 73.81 2.88 65.38
C ILE A 36 74.82 2.98 66.52
N PHE A 37 76.09 2.76 66.19
CA PHE A 37 77.22 2.82 67.13
C PHE A 37 77.83 4.22 67.07
N ALA A 38 77.43 5.11 67.99
CA ALA A 38 77.89 6.49 68.04
C ALA A 38 79.20 6.61 68.84
N GLY A 39 80.18 7.35 68.29
CA GLY A 39 81.47 7.64 68.93
C GLY A 39 82.68 7.31 68.06
N SER A 40 82.61 6.26 67.22
CA SER A 40 83.69 5.93 66.28
C SER A 40 83.65 6.89 65.07
N ARG A 41 84.73 7.64 64.82
CA ARG A 41 84.86 8.49 63.62
C ARG A 41 85.31 7.64 62.43
N ARG A 42 84.62 7.72 61.29
CA ARG A 42 85.01 7.07 60.03
C ARG A 42 84.83 8.00 58.82
N PRO A 43 85.69 7.91 57.80
CA PRO A 43 85.42 8.54 56.51
C PRO A 43 84.37 7.72 55.73
N THR A 44 83.35 8.39 55.21
CA THR A 44 82.35 7.82 54.29
C THR A 44 82.83 7.96 52.85
N ALA A 45 82.29 7.15 51.92
CA ALA A 45 82.62 7.21 50.49
C ALA A 45 82.42 8.61 49.84
N THR A 46 81.62 9.48 50.47
CA THR A 46 81.37 10.88 50.07
C THR A 46 82.38 11.88 50.66
N GLY A 47 83.49 11.43 51.25
CA GLY A 47 84.54 12.28 51.83
C GLY A 47 84.20 12.93 53.17
N LYS A 48 82.93 12.87 53.61
CA LYS A 48 82.50 13.35 54.93
C LYS A 48 82.98 12.40 56.04
N THR A 49 83.45 12.95 57.16
CA THR A 49 83.79 12.15 58.35
C THR A 49 82.57 12.03 59.25
N ILE A 50 81.96 10.85 59.31
CA ILE A 50 80.78 10.57 60.13
C ILE A 50 81.22 10.04 61.51
N GLY A 51 80.55 10.48 62.57
CA GLY A 51 80.85 10.16 63.97
C GLY A 51 80.15 8.90 64.52
N TYR A 52 79.55 8.10 63.65
CA TYR A 52 78.84 6.87 63.99
C TYR A 52 79.09 5.78 62.95
N ARG A 53 78.81 4.54 63.34
CA ARG A 53 78.92 3.33 62.53
C ARG A 53 77.57 2.62 62.47
N LEU A 54 77.12 2.32 61.25
CA LEU A 54 75.84 1.66 60.97
C LEU A 54 76.01 0.13 60.93
N VAL A 55 75.00 -0.61 61.41
CA VAL A 55 74.87 -2.06 61.18
C VAL A 55 73.39 -2.38 60.95
N LYS A 56 73.02 -2.68 59.69
CA LYS A 56 71.69 -3.20 59.31
C LYS A 56 71.72 -4.72 59.25
N GLY A 57 70.96 -5.38 60.14
CA GLY A 57 70.94 -6.84 60.29
C GLY A 57 72.26 -7.45 60.79
N GLY A 58 72.20 -8.73 61.18
CA GLY A 58 73.39 -9.48 61.64
C GLY A 58 73.78 -9.16 63.09
N SER A 59 75.07 -8.94 63.35
CA SER A 59 75.56 -8.69 64.72
C SER A 59 76.85 -7.87 64.74
N SER A 60 77.09 -7.18 65.85
CA SER A 60 78.35 -6.46 66.05
C SER A 60 78.68 -6.27 67.52
N ILE A 61 79.97 -6.12 67.81
CA ILE A 61 80.48 -5.83 69.15
C ILE A 61 80.57 -4.30 69.31
N ARG A 62 80.13 -3.80 70.46
CA ARG A 62 80.29 -2.40 70.90
C ARG A 62 81.67 -2.23 71.53
N LEU A 63 82.45 -1.25 71.07
CA LEU A 63 83.71 -0.91 71.73
C LEU A 63 83.44 -0.33 73.14
N PRO A 64 84.00 -0.92 74.21
CA PRO A 64 83.87 -0.37 75.56
C PRO A 64 84.45 1.06 75.62
N MET A 65 83.83 1.92 76.42
CA MET A 65 84.13 3.36 76.60
C MET A 65 84.03 4.26 75.35
N LEU A 66 84.21 3.74 74.13
CA LEU A 66 84.29 4.54 72.90
C LEU A 66 83.02 4.54 72.04
N GLU A 67 82.13 3.55 72.18
CA GLU A 67 80.87 3.49 71.44
C GLU A 67 79.65 3.43 72.37
N GLN A 68 78.66 4.29 72.13
CA GLN A 68 77.28 4.14 72.59
C GLN A 68 76.44 3.46 71.49
N VAL A 69 75.46 2.64 71.89
CA VAL A 69 74.58 1.94 70.94
C VAL A 69 73.16 2.44 71.06
N TYR A 70 72.62 2.87 69.92
CA TYR A 70 71.22 3.21 69.74
C TYR A 70 70.56 2.20 68.80
N ARG A 71 69.27 1.98 68.99
CA ARG A 71 68.39 1.18 68.12
C ARG A 71 67.41 2.12 67.43
N MET A 72 67.15 1.87 66.15
CA MET A 72 66.12 2.55 65.38
C MET A 72 65.28 1.50 64.65
N ASP A 73 63.97 1.59 64.84
CA ASP A 73 62.97 0.69 64.27
C ASP A 73 62.70 1.07 62.81
N LEU A 74 62.85 0.12 61.89
CA LEU A 74 62.63 0.32 60.44
C LEU A 74 61.26 -0.18 59.97
N THR A 75 60.39 -0.64 60.88
CA THR A 75 59.05 -1.10 60.50
C THR A 75 58.16 0.02 59.97
N ASN A 76 57.26 -0.36 59.07
CA ASN A 76 56.27 0.54 58.45
C ASN A 76 55.34 1.16 59.52
N MET A 77 54.97 2.41 59.32
CA MET A 77 54.07 3.24 60.11
C MET A 77 52.92 3.71 59.21
N ILE A 78 51.69 3.46 59.65
CA ILE A 78 50.48 3.87 58.94
C ILE A 78 50.04 5.23 59.48
N ILE A 79 49.86 6.22 58.60
CA ILE A 79 49.45 7.58 58.95
C ILE A 79 48.11 7.91 58.30
N ASP A 80 47.12 8.21 59.14
CA ASP A 80 45.84 8.78 58.71
C ASP A 80 46.00 10.27 58.38
N LEU A 81 45.96 10.61 57.10
CA LEU A 81 45.99 11.98 56.60
C LEU A 81 44.56 12.54 56.53
N ARG A 82 44.33 13.71 57.14
CA ARG A 82 43.04 14.41 57.07
C ARG A 82 43.26 15.90 56.96
N VAL A 83 43.31 16.39 55.73
CA VAL A 83 43.39 17.83 55.46
C VAL A 83 41.99 18.41 55.36
N VAL A 84 41.74 19.45 56.15
CA VAL A 84 40.55 20.29 56.10
C VAL A 84 40.95 21.64 55.50
N ASN A 85 40.05 22.26 54.73
CA ASN A 85 40.22 23.55 54.06
C ASN A 85 41.46 23.65 53.16
N ALA A 86 41.73 22.59 52.37
CA ALA A 86 42.65 22.69 51.26
C ALA A 86 41.97 23.41 50.09
N TYR A 87 42.41 24.61 49.77
CA TYR A 87 41.88 25.35 48.62
C TYR A 87 42.35 24.72 47.31
N SER A 88 41.40 24.37 46.44
CA SER A 88 41.68 23.94 45.07
C SER A 88 42.17 25.10 44.21
N LYS A 89 42.69 24.78 43.02
CA LYS A 89 42.64 25.72 41.89
C LYS A 89 41.19 26.13 41.64
N GLY A 90 40.93 27.44 41.66
CA GLY A 90 39.56 28.00 41.65
C GLY A 90 38.99 28.34 43.04
N GLY A 91 39.71 28.05 44.14
CA GLY A 91 39.37 28.54 45.48
C GLY A 91 38.26 27.78 46.21
N VAL A 92 37.90 26.57 45.79
CA VAL A 92 36.92 25.73 46.50
C VAL A 92 37.63 25.03 47.68
N PRO A 93 37.12 25.11 48.92
CA PRO A 93 37.71 24.41 50.06
C PRO A 93 37.35 22.91 50.02
N LEU A 94 38.37 22.08 49.88
CA LEU A 94 38.28 20.62 49.89
C LEU A 94 38.68 20.05 51.25
N ILE A 95 38.02 18.94 51.60
CA ILE A 95 38.33 18.07 52.73
C ILE A 95 38.75 16.73 52.14
N VAL A 96 40.03 16.38 52.30
CA VAL A 96 40.63 15.17 51.74
C VAL A 96 41.12 14.27 52.85
N THR A 97 40.75 12.99 52.77
CA THR A 97 41.18 11.92 53.67
C THR A 97 41.91 10.85 52.89
N GLY A 98 43.01 10.36 53.45
CA GLY A 98 43.84 9.32 52.86
C GLY A 98 44.71 8.62 53.89
N VAL A 99 45.39 7.56 53.47
CA VAL A 99 46.33 6.81 54.29
C VAL A 99 47.67 6.76 53.58
N ALA A 100 48.74 7.07 54.32
CA ALA A 100 50.11 6.92 53.88
C ALA A 100 50.81 5.84 54.70
N ASN A 101 51.53 4.95 54.01
CA ASN A 101 52.43 3.97 54.61
C ASN A 101 53.86 4.49 54.46
N ILE A 102 54.52 4.80 55.58
CA ILE A 102 55.88 5.32 55.59
C ILE A 102 56.81 4.43 56.44
N LYS A 103 58.10 4.40 56.12
CA LYS A 103 59.13 3.80 56.97
C LYS A 103 60.31 4.73 57.16
N ILE A 104 61.13 4.45 58.16
CA ILE A 104 62.45 5.07 58.27
C ILE A 104 63.38 4.47 57.21
N ALA A 105 64.19 5.30 56.56
CA ALA A 105 65.11 4.84 55.52
C ALA A 105 66.16 3.87 56.10
N GLY A 106 66.23 2.65 55.55
CA GLY A 106 67.22 1.63 55.93
C GLY A 106 68.53 1.67 55.13
N GLU A 107 68.64 2.57 54.15
CA GLU A 107 69.69 2.59 53.12
C GLU A 107 70.45 3.93 53.06
N GLU A 108 71.73 3.86 52.70
CA GLU A 108 72.52 5.04 52.36
C GLU A 108 72.12 5.57 50.97
N PRO A 109 72.03 6.91 50.76
CA PRO A 109 72.44 7.98 51.67
C PRO A 109 71.34 8.44 52.66
N ILE A 110 70.07 8.09 52.42
CA ILE A 110 68.89 8.71 53.07
C ILE A 110 68.89 8.48 54.59
N ILE A 111 69.37 7.32 55.05
CA ILE A 111 69.46 6.98 56.48
C ILE A 111 70.29 7.98 57.30
N HIS A 112 71.24 8.71 56.70
CA HIS A 112 71.99 9.73 57.43
C HIS A 112 71.08 10.85 57.96
N ASN A 113 70.06 11.23 57.19
CA ASN A 113 69.07 12.23 57.59
C ASN A 113 68.20 11.72 58.76
N ALA A 114 67.83 10.43 58.73
CA ALA A 114 67.06 9.79 59.80
C ALA A 114 67.84 9.79 61.13
N ILE A 115 69.12 9.44 61.08
CA ILE A 115 69.99 9.41 62.25
C ILE A 115 70.23 10.81 62.82
N GLU A 116 70.31 11.84 61.97
CA GLU A 116 70.47 13.23 62.42
C GLU A 116 69.18 13.83 63.02
N ARG A 117 68.00 13.47 62.49
CA ARG A 117 66.72 14.18 62.78
C ARG A 117 65.74 13.39 63.64
N LEU A 118 65.78 12.06 63.60
CA LEU A 118 64.78 11.18 64.21
C LEU A 118 65.34 10.34 65.37
N LEU A 119 66.67 10.27 65.54
CA LEU A 119 67.29 9.48 66.60
C LEU A 119 66.86 9.97 67.99
N GLY A 120 66.36 9.06 68.81
CA GLY A 120 65.86 9.35 70.16
C GLY A 120 64.45 9.94 70.24
N LYS A 121 63.81 10.27 69.10
CA LYS A 121 62.37 10.61 69.08
C LYS A 121 61.51 9.39 69.34
N LYS A 122 60.33 9.61 69.93
CA LYS A 122 59.31 8.55 70.04
C LYS A 122 58.63 8.34 68.69
N ARG A 123 58.19 7.11 68.41
CA ARG A 123 57.48 6.74 67.16
C ARG A 123 56.33 7.71 66.83
N LYS A 124 55.50 8.10 67.82
CA LYS A 124 54.43 9.10 67.67
C LYS A 124 54.89 10.51 67.25
N GLU A 125 56.10 10.92 67.62
CA GLU A 125 56.68 12.21 67.22
C GLU A 125 57.17 12.17 65.76
N ILE A 126 57.61 11.00 65.29
CA ILE A 126 57.98 10.75 63.89
C ILE A 126 56.72 10.67 63.02
N GLU A 127 55.69 9.94 63.48
CA GLU A 127 54.37 9.86 62.85
C GLU A 127 53.73 11.26 62.71
N GLN A 128 53.79 12.09 63.76
CA GLN A 128 53.27 13.46 63.73
C GLN A 128 54.06 14.38 62.76
N LEU A 129 55.40 14.34 62.79
CA LEU A 129 56.24 15.15 61.90
C LEU A 129 56.00 14.78 60.42
N ALA A 130 55.96 13.49 60.11
CA ALA A 130 55.68 13.01 58.76
C ALA A 130 54.26 13.38 58.30
N LYS A 131 53.27 13.33 59.20
CA LYS A 131 51.91 13.79 58.94
C LYS A 131 51.87 15.28 58.61
N GLU A 132 52.56 16.13 59.36
CA GLU A 132 52.62 17.57 59.10
C GLU A 132 53.23 17.88 57.72
N THR A 133 54.31 17.19 57.33
CA THR A 133 54.90 17.29 55.98
C THR A 133 53.94 16.79 54.89
N LEU A 134 53.34 15.62 55.06
CA LEU A 134 52.39 15.04 54.10
C LEU A 134 51.15 15.91 53.92
N GLU A 135 50.59 16.46 54.99
CA GLU A 135 49.47 17.41 54.91
C GLU A 135 49.89 18.74 54.27
N GLY A 136 51.14 19.19 54.45
CA GLY A 136 51.71 20.35 53.76
C GLY A 136 51.71 20.15 52.25
N ASN A 137 52.31 19.06 51.78
CA ASN A 137 52.48 18.80 50.35
C ASN A 137 51.13 18.43 49.70
N LEU A 138 50.21 17.79 50.43
CA LEU A 138 48.83 17.57 49.98
C LEU A 138 48.07 18.90 49.75
N ARG A 139 48.25 19.90 50.62
CA ARG A 139 47.72 21.27 50.37
C ARG A 139 48.38 21.92 49.15
N GLY A 140 49.69 21.75 48.96
CA GLY A 140 50.46 22.27 47.82
C GLY A 140 49.98 21.73 46.46
N VAL A 141 49.85 20.41 46.34
CA VAL A 141 49.36 19.77 45.10
C VAL A 141 47.91 20.15 44.81
N LEU A 142 47.03 20.18 45.81
CA LEU A 142 45.62 20.56 45.62
C LEU A 142 45.44 22.00 45.12
N ALA A 143 46.29 22.95 45.53
CA ALA A 143 46.24 24.32 45.03
C ALA A 143 46.45 24.43 43.51
N ASN A 144 47.08 23.42 42.89
CA ASN A 144 47.35 23.36 41.45
C ASN A 144 46.29 22.58 40.64
N LEU A 145 45.39 21.84 41.29
CA LEU A 145 44.36 20.99 40.67
C LEU A 145 42.95 21.55 40.88
N THR A 146 42.05 21.39 39.91
CA THR A 146 40.63 21.75 40.11
C THR A 146 39.90 20.65 40.90
N PRO A 147 38.76 20.94 41.56
CA PRO A 147 37.99 19.94 42.30
C PRO A 147 37.58 18.72 41.47
N GLU A 148 37.25 18.95 40.19
CA GLU A 148 36.88 17.89 39.25
C GLU A 148 38.07 16.97 38.96
N GLN A 149 39.24 17.54 38.67
CA GLN A 149 40.47 16.79 38.37
C GLN A 149 40.95 15.95 39.55
N ALA A 150 40.91 16.53 40.76
CA ALA A 150 41.26 15.81 41.98
C ALA A 150 40.34 14.59 42.21
N ASN A 151 39.05 14.71 41.87
CA ASN A 151 38.07 13.65 42.04
C ASN A 151 38.04 12.62 40.88
N SER A 152 38.30 13.02 39.63
CA SER A 152 38.29 12.12 38.46
C SER A 152 39.53 11.25 38.39
N ASP A 153 40.71 11.82 38.60
CA ASP A 153 42.00 11.20 38.30
C ASP A 153 42.84 11.01 39.56
N GLN A 154 42.22 10.41 40.59
CA GLN A 154 42.81 10.18 41.92
C GLN A 154 44.17 9.47 41.87
N ILE A 155 44.40 8.60 40.88
CA ILE A 155 45.68 7.92 40.65
C ILE A 155 46.77 8.91 40.19
N ALA A 156 46.44 9.86 39.32
CA ALA A 156 47.37 10.90 38.87
C ALA A 156 47.68 11.88 40.01
N PHE A 157 46.66 12.30 40.76
CA PHE A 157 46.83 13.12 41.97
C PHE A 157 47.72 12.43 43.01
N ALA A 158 47.47 11.16 43.32
CA ALA A 158 48.29 10.38 44.26
C ALA A 158 49.74 10.21 43.76
N LYS A 159 49.97 10.09 42.45
CA LYS A 159 51.33 10.02 41.86
C LYS A 159 52.08 11.35 42.00
N SER A 160 51.46 12.48 41.66
CA SER A 160 52.09 13.80 41.83
C SER A 160 52.35 14.13 43.30
N LEU A 161 51.45 13.74 44.20
CA LEU A 161 51.67 13.88 45.65
C LEU A 161 52.77 12.95 46.16
N LEU A 162 52.93 11.74 45.62
CA LEU A 162 54.05 10.86 45.94
C LEU A 162 55.37 11.50 45.53
N GLU A 163 55.48 12.00 44.29
CA GLU A 163 56.70 12.63 43.76
C GLU A 163 57.14 13.87 44.56
N GLU A 164 56.20 14.71 44.99
CA GLU A 164 56.49 15.90 45.80
C GLU A 164 56.70 15.57 47.30
N ALA A 165 55.99 14.58 47.86
CA ALA A 165 56.17 14.17 49.25
C ALA A 165 57.45 13.34 49.49
N GLU A 166 57.84 12.49 48.54
CA GLU A 166 59.06 11.67 48.61
C GLU A 166 60.29 12.57 48.80
N GLN A 167 60.40 13.65 48.01
CA GLN A 167 61.53 14.57 48.09
C GLN A 167 61.64 15.31 49.44
N ASP A 168 60.55 15.54 50.17
CA ASP A 168 60.59 16.16 51.51
C ASP A 168 60.73 15.14 52.65
N LEU A 169 60.14 13.95 52.50
CA LEU A 169 60.32 12.85 53.44
C LEU A 169 61.77 12.32 53.41
N GLU A 170 62.41 12.24 52.24
CA GLU A 170 63.83 11.89 52.12
C GLU A 170 64.73 12.87 52.91
N LYS A 171 64.42 14.18 52.86
CA LYS A 171 65.14 15.20 53.64
C LYS A 171 64.99 14.97 55.15
N LEU A 172 63.89 14.37 55.61
CA LEU A 172 63.68 13.96 57.00
C LEU A 172 64.29 12.58 57.34
N GLY A 173 64.64 11.77 56.34
CA GLY A 173 65.11 10.38 56.52
C GLY A 173 64.00 9.33 56.47
N LEU A 174 62.85 9.68 55.90
CA LEU A 174 61.67 8.83 55.76
C LEU A 174 61.47 8.44 54.29
N VAL A 175 60.84 7.29 54.06
CA VAL A 175 60.46 6.79 52.73
C VAL A 175 58.96 6.52 52.70
N LEU A 176 58.30 6.94 51.63
CA LEU A 176 56.86 6.74 51.40
C LEU A 176 56.65 5.47 50.56
N ASP A 177 56.21 4.38 51.19
CA ASP A 177 56.02 3.09 50.51
C ASP A 177 54.73 3.04 49.69
N SER A 178 53.69 3.76 50.13
CA SER A 178 52.46 3.97 49.34
C SER A 178 51.60 5.08 49.95
N LEU A 179 50.85 5.77 49.10
CA LEU A 179 49.82 6.72 49.49
C LEU A 179 48.51 6.38 48.78
N GLN A 180 47.41 6.38 49.52
CA GLN A 180 46.07 6.13 48.99
C GLN A 180 45.11 7.21 49.48
N ILE A 181 44.40 7.85 48.53
CA ILE A 181 43.29 8.75 48.84
C ILE A 181 42.03 7.89 49.08
N GLN A 182 41.33 8.13 50.19
CA GLN A 182 40.11 7.39 50.54
C GLN A 182 38.84 8.13 50.11
N ASN A 183 38.80 9.45 50.31
CA ASN A 183 37.65 10.28 49.98
C ASN A 183 38.07 11.73 49.77
N ILE A 184 37.41 12.39 48.82
CA ILE A 184 37.52 13.81 48.52
C ILE A 184 36.10 14.37 48.64
N SER A 185 35.95 15.39 49.47
CA SER A 185 34.67 16.06 49.71
C SER A 185 34.86 17.58 49.76
N ASP A 186 33.80 18.36 49.57
CA ASP A 186 33.87 19.81 49.59
C ASP A 186 32.80 20.40 50.52
N GLU A 187 33.13 21.47 51.24
CA GLU A 187 32.25 22.05 52.27
C GLU A 187 31.01 22.75 51.66
N VAL A 188 31.12 23.22 50.42
CA VAL A 188 30.13 24.07 49.73
C VAL A 188 29.13 23.24 48.89
N ARG A 189 29.35 21.92 48.79
CA ARG A 189 28.64 20.98 47.89
C ARG A 189 28.73 21.39 46.42
N TYR A 190 29.90 21.89 46.02
CA TYR A 190 30.27 22.17 44.63
C TYR A 190 30.22 20.90 43.77
N LEU A 191 30.87 19.81 44.21
CA LEU A 191 30.95 18.56 43.45
C LEU A 191 29.55 17.91 43.29
N ASP A 192 28.75 17.87 44.35
CA ASP A 192 27.32 17.48 44.30
C ASP A 192 26.52 18.31 43.30
N SER A 193 26.84 19.60 43.16
CA SER A 193 26.10 20.52 42.28
C SER A 193 26.49 20.34 40.82
N ILE A 194 27.78 20.13 40.53
CA ILE A 194 28.27 19.76 39.20
C ILE A 194 27.71 18.39 38.78
N GLY A 195 27.74 17.38 39.67
CA GLY A 195 27.17 16.06 39.41
C GLY A 195 25.66 16.10 39.14
N ARG A 196 24.90 16.90 39.91
CA ARG A 196 23.46 17.13 39.63
C ARG A 196 23.23 17.83 38.30
N LYS A 197 24.05 18.82 37.92
CA LYS A 197 23.97 19.51 36.62
C LYS A 197 24.21 18.52 35.46
N GLN A 198 25.32 17.79 35.47
CA GLN A 198 25.65 16.81 34.43
C GLN A 198 24.56 15.74 34.29
N LYS A 199 24.00 15.27 35.41
CA LYS A 199 22.88 14.31 35.40
C LYS A 199 21.61 14.89 34.78
N ALA A 200 21.30 16.16 35.01
CA ALA A 200 20.17 16.85 34.40
C ALA A 200 20.37 17.09 32.89
N GLU A 201 21.60 17.42 32.46
CA GLU A 201 21.98 17.57 31.05
C GLU A 201 21.89 16.23 30.31
N LEU A 202 22.44 15.16 30.86
CA LEU A 202 22.30 13.80 30.31
C LEU A 202 20.83 13.34 30.20
N GLN A 203 19.99 13.64 31.21
CA GLN A 203 18.55 13.34 31.16
C GLN A 203 17.81 14.19 30.11
N ARG A 204 18.19 15.45 29.93
CA ARG A 204 17.66 16.32 28.86
C ARG A 204 18.00 15.76 27.49
N ASP A 205 19.25 15.38 27.26
CA ASP A 205 19.70 14.91 25.95
C ASP A 205 19.15 13.52 25.61
N ALA A 206 19.00 12.63 26.61
CA ALA A 206 18.27 11.38 26.46
C ALA A 206 16.80 11.61 26.03
N ARG A 207 16.08 12.54 26.67
CA ARG A 207 14.71 12.92 26.27
C ARG A 207 14.65 13.52 24.85
N ILE A 208 15.66 14.31 24.47
CA ILE A 208 15.76 14.88 23.12
C ILE A 208 16.02 13.77 22.08
N ALA A 209 16.85 12.77 22.40
CA ALA A 209 17.09 11.61 21.54
C ALA A 209 15.82 10.75 21.38
N GLU A 210 15.12 10.45 22.48
CA GLU A 210 13.84 9.73 22.49
C GLU A 210 12.78 10.47 21.66
N ALA A 211 12.61 11.78 21.88
CA ALA A 211 11.65 12.59 21.14
C ALA A 211 11.98 12.67 19.64
N LYS A 212 13.26 12.73 19.26
CA LYS A 212 13.72 12.64 17.86
C LYS A 212 13.39 11.28 17.25
N ALA A 213 13.71 10.17 17.93
CA ALA A 213 13.44 8.81 17.47
C ALA A 213 11.93 8.53 17.33
N ARG A 214 11.12 9.01 18.28
CA ARG A 214 9.66 8.92 18.21
C ARG A 214 9.09 9.74 17.05
N LYS A 215 9.62 10.95 16.81
CA LYS A 215 9.25 11.78 15.65
C LYS A 215 9.58 11.08 14.32
N THR A 216 10.77 10.49 14.17
CA THR A 216 11.15 9.81 12.92
C THR A 216 10.34 8.52 12.69
N SER A 217 9.98 7.77 13.73
CA SER A 217 9.02 6.66 13.60
C SER A 217 7.68 7.17 13.07
N ILE A 218 7.05 8.14 13.75
CA ILE A 218 5.72 8.66 13.37
C ILE A 218 5.69 9.19 11.92
N ILE A 219 6.76 9.85 11.46
CA ILE A 219 6.88 10.27 10.06
C ILE A 219 6.91 9.06 9.12
N LYS A 220 7.81 8.10 9.36
CA LYS A 220 7.94 6.87 8.56
C LYS A 220 6.67 6.03 8.54
N ASP A 221 5.97 5.95 9.67
CA ASP A 221 4.71 5.23 9.82
C ASP A 221 3.58 5.94 9.04
N SER A 222 3.52 7.27 9.06
CA SER A 222 2.61 8.08 8.24
C SER A 222 2.91 7.97 6.73
N GLU A 223 4.18 7.94 6.34
CA GLU A 223 4.62 7.70 4.97
C GLU A 223 4.23 6.29 4.48
N ASN A 224 4.44 5.26 5.31
CA ASN A 224 4.03 3.88 5.05
C ASN A 224 2.50 3.78 4.89
N LEU A 225 1.72 4.46 5.74
CA LEU A 225 0.26 4.51 5.65
C LEU A 225 -0.20 5.20 4.36
N ARG A 226 0.36 6.39 4.03
CA ARG A 226 0.08 7.12 2.78
C ARG A 226 0.40 6.26 1.56
N LEU A 227 1.57 5.63 1.52
CA LEU A 227 2.00 4.76 0.43
C LEU A 227 1.10 3.51 0.29
N THR A 228 0.65 2.95 1.41
CA THR A 228 -0.31 1.82 1.43
C THR A 228 -1.68 2.24 0.93
N ALA A 229 -2.18 3.43 1.31
CA ALA A 229 -3.43 3.98 0.81
C ALA A 229 -3.37 4.24 -0.71
N LEU A 230 -2.28 4.83 -1.21
CA LEU A 230 -2.06 5.05 -2.64
C LEU A 230 -2.03 3.73 -3.43
N ARG A 231 -1.33 2.70 -2.92
CA ARG A 231 -1.33 1.36 -3.54
C ARG A 231 -2.72 0.71 -3.56
N ARG A 232 -3.54 0.89 -2.51
CA ARG A 232 -4.93 0.42 -2.49
C ARG A 232 -5.75 1.12 -3.59
N ILE A 233 -5.74 2.45 -3.61
CA ILE A 233 -6.45 3.26 -4.62
C ILE A 233 -6.02 2.89 -6.04
N GLN A 234 -4.73 2.71 -6.30
CA GLN A 234 -4.22 2.27 -7.60
C GLN A 234 -4.76 0.87 -7.97
N LYS A 235 -4.65 -0.11 -7.06
CA LYS A 235 -5.14 -1.49 -7.29
C LYS A 235 -6.66 -1.53 -7.48
N ASP A 236 -7.42 -0.71 -6.75
CA ASP A 236 -8.87 -0.59 -6.90
C ASP A 236 -9.26 0.07 -8.24
N LEU A 237 -8.47 1.06 -8.70
CA LEU A 237 -8.60 1.69 -10.02
C LEU A 237 -8.24 0.74 -11.17
N GLU A 238 -7.22 -0.10 -11.01
CA GLU A 238 -6.83 -1.15 -11.96
C GLU A 238 -7.93 -2.22 -12.07
N ILE A 239 -8.51 -2.66 -10.95
CA ILE A 239 -9.69 -3.54 -10.94
C ILE A 239 -10.86 -2.87 -11.67
N ALA A 240 -11.19 -1.60 -11.35
CA ALA A 240 -12.29 -0.89 -11.98
C ALA A 240 -12.11 -0.72 -13.50
N LYS A 241 -10.88 -0.52 -13.98
CA LYS A 241 -10.54 -0.53 -15.42
C LYS A 241 -10.75 -1.90 -16.04
N ALA A 242 -10.21 -2.96 -15.44
CA ALA A 242 -10.36 -4.33 -15.95
C ALA A 242 -11.83 -4.75 -16.03
N ASP A 243 -12.64 -4.36 -15.03
CA ASP A 243 -14.09 -4.56 -15.01
C ASP A 243 -14.81 -3.75 -16.11
N ALA A 244 -14.41 -2.51 -16.37
CA ALA A 244 -14.96 -1.70 -17.45
C ALA A 244 -14.62 -2.28 -18.84
N GLU A 245 -13.36 -2.67 -19.06
CA GLU A 245 -12.91 -3.34 -20.28
C GLU A 245 -13.59 -4.71 -20.48
N LYS A 246 -13.86 -5.43 -19.39
CA LYS A 246 -14.64 -6.67 -19.44
C LYS A 246 -16.09 -6.38 -19.84
N ARG A 247 -16.76 -5.41 -19.22
CA ARG A 247 -18.13 -5.02 -19.59
C ARG A 247 -18.22 -4.57 -21.05
N VAL A 248 -17.26 -3.80 -21.55
CA VAL A 248 -17.19 -3.41 -22.97
C VAL A 248 -17.06 -4.64 -23.88
N ARG A 249 -16.16 -5.59 -23.56
CA ARG A 249 -16.02 -6.85 -24.31
C ARG A 249 -17.29 -7.70 -24.25
N ASP A 250 -17.85 -7.92 -23.07
CA ASP A 250 -19.09 -8.67 -22.87
C ASP A 250 -20.26 -8.05 -23.67
N THR A 251 -20.35 -6.71 -23.74
CA THR A 251 -21.32 -6.00 -24.56
C THR A 251 -21.04 -6.12 -26.06
N GLN A 252 -19.78 -6.07 -26.49
CA GLN A 252 -19.40 -6.29 -27.89
C GLN A 252 -19.71 -7.72 -28.35
N THR A 253 -19.39 -8.73 -27.52
CA THR A 253 -19.72 -10.14 -27.79
C THR A 253 -21.24 -10.37 -27.84
N LYS A 254 -22.00 -9.82 -26.89
CA LYS A 254 -23.47 -9.87 -26.91
C LYS A 254 -24.06 -9.18 -28.15
N ARG A 255 -23.53 -8.02 -28.54
CA ARG A 255 -23.95 -7.33 -29.77
C ARG A 255 -23.64 -8.15 -31.02
N GLY A 256 -22.46 -8.79 -31.09
CA GLY A 256 -22.11 -9.68 -32.19
C GLY A 256 -23.03 -10.90 -32.29
N ALA A 257 -23.32 -11.54 -31.15
CA ALA A 257 -24.27 -12.65 -31.08
C ALA A 257 -25.69 -12.24 -31.50
N MET A 258 -26.19 -11.10 -31.01
CA MET A 258 -27.52 -10.57 -31.38
C MET A 258 -27.61 -10.18 -32.86
N ILE A 259 -26.53 -9.64 -33.45
CA ILE A 259 -26.48 -9.37 -34.90
C ILE A 259 -26.55 -10.69 -35.67
N ALA A 260 -25.74 -11.70 -35.32
CA ALA A 260 -25.75 -13.01 -35.97
C ALA A 260 -27.09 -13.76 -35.81
N GLU A 261 -27.78 -13.59 -34.68
CA GLU A 261 -29.13 -14.11 -34.45
C GLU A 261 -30.15 -13.42 -35.37
N VAL A 262 -30.16 -12.09 -35.43
CA VAL A 262 -31.05 -11.32 -36.33
C VAL A 262 -30.75 -11.61 -37.81
N GLU A 263 -29.48 -11.69 -38.20
CA GLU A 263 -29.06 -12.11 -39.54
C GLU A 263 -29.54 -13.53 -39.85
N SER A 264 -29.48 -14.47 -38.89
CA SER A 264 -29.97 -15.84 -39.09
C SER A 264 -31.49 -15.91 -39.28
N VAL A 265 -32.25 -15.10 -38.54
CA VAL A 265 -33.72 -14.96 -38.73
C VAL A 265 -34.03 -14.33 -40.08
N VAL A 266 -33.39 -13.21 -40.42
CA VAL A 266 -33.58 -12.51 -41.71
C VAL A 266 -33.21 -13.41 -42.89
N MET A 267 -32.13 -14.18 -42.82
CA MET A 267 -31.75 -15.16 -43.85
C MET A 267 -32.74 -16.32 -43.93
N SER A 268 -33.30 -16.76 -42.80
CA SER A 268 -34.36 -17.79 -42.79
C SER A 268 -35.66 -17.29 -43.43
N ASP A 269 -36.06 -16.05 -43.17
CA ASP A 269 -37.27 -15.45 -43.75
C ASP A 269 -37.07 -15.07 -45.22
N LEU A 270 -35.88 -14.61 -45.62
CA LEU A 270 -35.52 -14.47 -47.04
C LEU A 270 -35.57 -15.81 -47.77
N ALA A 271 -35.12 -16.92 -47.16
CA ALA A 271 -35.23 -18.25 -47.75
C ALA A 271 -36.69 -18.71 -47.90
N LYS A 272 -37.56 -18.45 -46.91
CA LYS A 272 -39.02 -18.69 -47.02
C LYS A 272 -39.63 -17.88 -48.17
N VAL A 273 -39.38 -16.57 -48.22
CA VAL A 273 -39.91 -15.68 -49.27
C VAL A 273 -39.40 -16.08 -50.66
N GLN A 274 -38.14 -16.48 -50.80
CA GLN A 274 -37.62 -17.01 -52.07
C GLN A 274 -38.32 -18.32 -52.48
N ALA A 275 -38.58 -19.23 -51.54
CA ALA A 275 -39.33 -20.45 -51.79
C ALA A 275 -40.80 -20.17 -52.17
N GLU A 276 -41.47 -19.24 -51.49
CA GLU A 276 -42.83 -18.80 -51.84
C GLU A 276 -42.88 -18.15 -53.22
N VAL A 277 -41.92 -17.28 -53.56
CA VAL A 277 -41.81 -16.68 -54.91
C VAL A 277 -41.57 -17.75 -55.97
N ALA A 278 -40.77 -18.79 -55.70
CA ALA A 278 -40.61 -19.93 -56.61
C ALA A 278 -41.93 -20.70 -56.82
N VAL A 279 -42.71 -20.94 -55.75
CA VAL A 279 -44.03 -21.59 -55.83
C VAL A 279 -45.03 -20.71 -56.59
N GLN A 280 -45.10 -19.41 -56.30
CA GLN A 280 -46.03 -18.48 -56.97
C GLN A 280 -45.66 -18.28 -58.45
N THR A 281 -44.38 -18.19 -58.81
CA THR A 281 -43.97 -18.11 -60.22
C THR A 281 -44.23 -19.40 -60.99
N ALA A 282 -44.14 -20.57 -60.35
CA ALA A 282 -44.62 -21.84 -60.93
C ALA A 282 -46.14 -21.82 -61.13
N ARG A 283 -46.91 -21.37 -60.14
CA ARG A 283 -48.38 -21.23 -60.22
C ARG A 283 -48.82 -20.25 -61.31
N ILE A 284 -48.13 -19.12 -61.47
CA ILE A 284 -48.39 -18.15 -62.54
C ILE A 284 -48.14 -18.77 -63.93
N LYS A 285 -47.08 -19.58 -64.09
CA LYS A 285 -46.85 -20.33 -65.34
C LYS A 285 -47.98 -21.31 -65.63
N GLN A 286 -48.43 -22.07 -64.62
CA GLN A 286 -49.55 -23.01 -64.74
C GLN A 286 -50.86 -22.31 -65.14
N VAL A 287 -51.24 -21.23 -64.43
CA VAL A 287 -52.46 -20.46 -64.72
C VAL A 287 -52.39 -19.80 -66.11
N LYS A 288 -51.21 -19.31 -66.53
CA LYS A 288 -51.02 -18.78 -67.89
C LYS A 288 -51.18 -19.86 -68.97
N GLN A 289 -50.70 -21.08 -68.72
CA GLN A 289 -50.89 -22.21 -69.63
C GLN A 289 -52.37 -22.64 -69.71
N GLN A 290 -53.08 -22.68 -68.58
CA GLN A 290 -54.53 -22.93 -68.54
C GLN A 290 -55.29 -21.86 -69.33
N LEU A 291 -55.10 -20.56 -69.04
CA LEU A 291 -55.76 -19.47 -69.76
C LEU A 291 -55.49 -19.49 -71.27
N GLN A 292 -54.29 -19.92 -71.68
CA GLN A 292 -53.94 -20.05 -73.10
C GLN A 292 -54.65 -21.23 -73.79
N ALA A 293 -54.94 -22.31 -73.07
CA ALA A 293 -55.74 -23.43 -73.56
C ALA A 293 -57.26 -23.14 -73.51
N ASP A 294 -57.74 -22.60 -72.39
CA ASP A 294 -59.17 -22.49 -72.07
C ASP A 294 -59.86 -21.28 -72.71
N VAL A 295 -59.11 -20.20 -73.00
CA VAL A 295 -59.66 -18.95 -73.55
C VAL A 295 -59.05 -18.61 -74.91
N ILE A 296 -57.72 -18.62 -75.03
CA ILE A 296 -57.06 -18.15 -76.27
C ILE A 296 -57.25 -19.16 -77.42
N ALA A 297 -57.11 -20.46 -77.16
CA ALA A 297 -57.29 -21.48 -78.20
C ALA A 297 -58.73 -21.52 -78.79
N PRO A 298 -59.82 -21.57 -78.00
CA PRO A 298 -61.18 -21.54 -78.56
C PRO A 298 -61.49 -20.20 -79.25
N ALA A 299 -61.13 -19.06 -78.67
CA ALA A 299 -61.37 -17.76 -79.33
C ALA A 299 -60.61 -17.62 -80.67
N ALA A 300 -59.40 -18.19 -80.77
CA ALA A 300 -58.68 -18.27 -82.04
C ALA A 300 -59.35 -19.21 -83.05
N ALA A 301 -59.90 -20.35 -82.60
CA ALA A 301 -60.63 -21.28 -83.45
C ALA A 301 -61.95 -20.69 -83.96
N GLU A 302 -62.72 -20.00 -83.12
CA GLU A 302 -63.94 -19.27 -83.50
C GLU A 302 -63.63 -18.16 -84.52
N CYS A 303 -62.57 -17.38 -84.30
CA CYS A 303 -62.12 -16.35 -85.24
C CYS A 303 -61.77 -16.95 -86.61
N GLN A 304 -61.02 -18.06 -86.65
CA GLN A 304 -60.72 -18.78 -87.90
C GLN A 304 -61.99 -19.34 -88.56
N GLN A 305 -62.94 -19.88 -87.78
CA GLN A 305 -64.21 -20.38 -88.29
C GLN A 305 -65.08 -19.26 -88.91
N ALA A 306 -65.11 -18.08 -88.29
CA ALA A 306 -65.81 -16.91 -88.81
C ALA A 306 -65.19 -16.41 -90.13
N ILE A 307 -63.86 -16.31 -90.20
CA ILE A 307 -63.14 -15.96 -91.44
C ILE A 307 -63.39 -16.98 -92.55
N ALA A 308 -63.46 -18.28 -92.21
CA ALA A 308 -63.77 -19.34 -93.17
C ALA A 308 -65.21 -19.23 -93.72
N LYS A 309 -66.21 -18.98 -92.86
CA LYS A 309 -67.60 -18.75 -93.27
C LYS A 309 -67.72 -17.55 -94.22
N ALA A 310 -67.17 -16.39 -93.83
CA ALA A 310 -67.23 -15.16 -94.63
C ALA A 310 -66.59 -15.33 -96.03
N ARG A 311 -65.49 -16.10 -96.13
CA ARG A 311 -64.89 -16.45 -97.43
C ARG A 311 -65.79 -17.34 -98.29
N GLY A 312 -66.48 -18.31 -97.69
CA GLY A 312 -67.45 -19.17 -98.39
C GLY A 312 -68.66 -18.41 -98.91
N GLU A 313 -69.18 -17.47 -98.13
CA GLU A 313 -70.31 -16.60 -98.52
C GLU A 313 -69.91 -15.65 -99.65
N ALA A 314 -68.74 -15.01 -99.57
CA ALA A 314 -68.22 -14.15 -100.62
C ALA A 314 -68.01 -14.89 -101.95
N ALA A 315 -67.46 -16.12 -101.92
CA ALA A 315 -67.28 -16.94 -103.11
C ALA A 315 -68.62 -17.27 -103.81
N LYS A 316 -69.66 -17.57 -103.02
CA LYS A 316 -71.01 -17.88 -103.54
C LYS A 316 -71.62 -16.69 -104.29
N ILE A 317 -71.44 -15.46 -103.79
CA ILE A 317 -71.93 -14.23 -104.43
C ILE A 317 -71.18 -13.98 -105.76
N ILE A 318 -69.85 -14.16 -105.76
CA ILE A 318 -69.01 -13.90 -106.94
C ILE A 318 -69.39 -14.82 -108.12
N GLU A 319 -69.56 -16.13 -107.88
CA GLU A 319 -69.94 -17.06 -108.97
C GLU A 319 -71.38 -16.85 -109.45
N GLN A 320 -72.33 -16.49 -108.56
CA GLN A 320 -73.68 -16.11 -108.97
C GLN A 320 -73.70 -14.87 -109.87
N GLY A 321 -72.86 -13.87 -109.57
CA GLY A 321 -72.72 -12.67 -110.41
C GLY A 321 -72.20 -12.97 -111.82
N LYS A 322 -71.20 -13.87 -111.94
CA LYS A 322 -70.71 -14.32 -113.26
C LYS A 322 -71.80 -14.98 -114.10
N ALA A 323 -72.58 -15.89 -113.49
CA ALA A 323 -73.65 -16.62 -114.19
C ALA A 323 -74.72 -15.67 -114.79
N GLN A 324 -75.11 -14.62 -114.05
CA GLN A 324 -76.05 -13.60 -114.56
C GLN A 324 -75.45 -12.74 -115.69
N ALA A 325 -74.14 -12.44 -115.62
CA ALA A 325 -73.45 -11.67 -116.66
C ALA A 325 -73.32 -12.44 -118.00
N GLU A 326 -73.15 -13.77 -117.97
CA GLU A 326 -73.19 -14.57 -119.21
C GLU A 326 -74.60 -14.67 -119.79
N GLY A 327 -75.63 -14.87 -118.95
CA GLY A 327 -77.02 -14.98 -119.39
C GLY A 327 -77.50 -13.74 -120.14
N THR A 328 -77.20 -12.56 -119.63
CA THR A 328 -77.57 -11.28 -120.26
C THR A 328 -76.81 -11.03 -121.58
N LYS A 329 -75.54 -11.43 -121.69
CA LYS A 329 -74.79 -11.38 -122.96
C LYS A 329 -75.38 -12.28 -124.05
N LYS A 330 -75.80 -13.50 -123.72
CA LYS A 330 -76.42 -14.43 -124.69
C LYS A 330 -77.80 -13.94 -125.14
N LEU A 331 -78.56 -13.28 -124.26
CA LEU A 331 -79.80 -12.57 -124.61
C LEU A 331 -79.57 -11.40 -125.56
N ALA A 332 -78.55 -10.56 -125.32
CA ALA A 332 -78.24 -9.43 -126.20
C ALA A 332 -77.84 -9.89 -127.61
N ALA A 333 -77.08 -10.98 -127.73
CA ALA A 333 -76.67 -11.53 -129.02
C ALA A 333 -77.85 -12.03 -129.88
N SER A 334 -78.89 -12.62 -129.27
CA SER A 334 -80.05 -13.11 -130.04
C SER A 334 -80.94 -11.96 -130.56
N TRP A 335 -80.98 -10.82 -129.87
CA TRP A 335 -81.73 -9.64 -130.31
C TRP A 335 -81.14 -8.97 -131.56
N GLN A 336 -79.83 -9.08 -131.79
CA GLN A 336 -79.16 -8.40 -132.90
C GLN A 336 -79.34 -9.11 -134.26
N GLY A 337 -79.81 -10.37 -134.26
CA GLY A 337 -80.08 -11.15 -135.48
C GLY A 337 -81.53 -11.12 -136.01
N ALA A 338 -82.48 -10.54 -135.26
CA ALA A 338 -83.92 -10.68 -135.53
C ALA A 338 -84.59 -9.37 -136.01
N GLY A 339 -84.42 -9.04 -137.28
CA GLY A 339 -84.98 -7.84 -137.90
C GLY A 339 -86.52 -7.79 -137.95
N ASN A 340 -87.08 -6.59 -137.73
CA ASN A 340 -88.48 -6.13 -137.86
C ASN A 340 -89.62 -6.89 -137.17
N ASN A 341 -89.53 -8.19 -136.89
CA ASN A 341 -90.60 -8.97 -136.24
C ASN A 341 -90.49 -9.06 -134.70
N ALA A 342 -89.42 -8.53 -134.11
CA ALA A 342 -89.11 -8.65 -132.68
C ALA A 342 -90.21 -8.12 -131.73
N LYS A 343 -91.03 -7.15 -132.17
CA LYS A 343 -92.00 -6.44 -131.32
C LYS A 343 -93.15 -7.33 -130.83
N ASN A 344 -93.53 -8.36 -131.60
CA ASN A 344 -94.69 -9.20 -131.27
C ASN A 344 -94.35 -10.37 -130.33
N ILE A 345 -93.10 -10.84 -130.31
CA ILE A 345 -92.67 -11.92 -129.40
C ILE A 345 -92.55 -11.41 -127.96
N PHE A 346 -92.10 -10.17 -127.77
CA PHE A 346 -91.92 -9.54 -126.45
C PHE A 346 -93.23 -9.43 -125.65
N LEU A 347 -94.37 -9.24 -126.32
CA LEU A 347 -95.68 -9.13 -125.67
C LEU A 347 -96.11 -10.45 -125.01
N TYR A 348 -95.90 -11.59 -125.67
CA TYR A 348 -96.22 -12.90 -125.09
C TYR A 348 -95.36 -13.21 -123.84
N GLN A 349 -94.06 -12.92 -123.86
CA GLN A 349 -93.18 -13.12 -122.70
C GLN A 349 -93.52 -12.20 -121.51
N LYS A 350 -94.19 -11.07 -121.71
CA LYS A 350 -94.55 -10.14 -120.64
C LYS A 350 -95.90 -10.43 -119.98
N LEU A 351 -96.82 -11.15 -120.64
CA LEU A 351 -98.12 -11.49 -120.05
C LEU A 351 -97.99 -12.41 -118.83
N GLU A 352 -97.12 -13.43 -118.87
CA GLU A 352 -96.97 -14.39 -117.75
C GLU A 352 -96.48 -13.69 -116.46
N LEU A 353 -95.63 -12.66 -116.60
CA LEU A 353 -95.09 -11.91 -115.47
C LEU A 353 -96.18 -11.09 -114.74
N LEU A 354 -97.16 -10.57 -115.48
CA LEU A 354 -98.27 -9.79 -114.91
C LEU A 354 -99.22 -10.66 -114.08
N LEU A 355 -99.40 -11.93 -114.43
CA LEU A 355 -100.26 -12.84 -113.68
C LEU A 355 -99.72 -13.13 -112.28
N LYS A 356 -98.40 -13.33 -112.15
CA LYS A 356 -97.74 -13.57 -110.85
C LYS A 356 -97.76 -12.36 -109.92
N LEU A 357 -97.76 -11.14 -110.44
CA LEU A 357 -97.76 -9.91 -109.63
C LEU A 357 -99.11 -9.56 -108.98
N MET A 358 -100.24 -10.10 -109.46
CA MET A 358 -101.53 -9.98 -108.76
C MET A 358 -101.72 -11.04 -107.65
N ALA A 359 -100.96 -12.13 -107.66
CA ALA A 359 -101.16 -13.26 -106.74
C ALA A 359 -100.44 -13.14 -105.39
N ALA A 360 -99.67 -12.05 -105.17
CA ALA A 360 -98.79 -11.89 -104.01
C ALA A 360 -98.98 -10.53 -103.32
N SER A 361 -100.18 -10.28 -102.80
CA SER A 361 -100.51 -9.09 -102.01
C SER A 361 -101.17 -9.45 -100.67
N VAL A 362 -100.38 -9.40 -99.59
CA VAL A 362 -100.74 -9.05 -98.20
C VAL A 362 -99.44 -9.04 -97.37
N PRO A 363 -99.15 -7.99 -96.58
CA PRO A 363 -98.00 -7.94 -95.68
C PRO A 363 -98.39 -8.28 -94.23
N GLU A 364 -97.41 -8.49 -93.34
CA GLU A 364 -97.62 -8.36 -91.89
C GLU A 364 -96.44 -7.66 -91.20
N VAL A 365 -96.76 -6.68 -90.35
CA VAL A 365 -95.86 -5.94 -89.46
C VAL A 365 -96.66 -5.59 -88.21
N GLN A 366 -96.08 -5.76 -87.01
CA GLN A 366 -96.71 -5.36 -85.74
C GLN A 366 -95.79 -4.43 -84.93
N VAL A 367 -96.36 -3.71 -83.95
CA VAL A 367 -95.97 -2.32 -83.60
C VAL A 367 -95.84 -2.08 -82.08
N GLN A 368 -95.08 -1.03 -81.74
CA GLN A 368 -94.89 -0.28 -80.48
C GLN A 368 -95.97 -0.35 -79.37
N THR A 369 -95.57 0.00 -78.13
CA THR A 369 -96.44 0.67 -77.14
C THR A 369 -95.69 1.74 -76.32
N VAL A 370 -96.30 2.89 -76.04
CA VAL A 370 -95.82 4.01 -75.19
C VAL A 370 -97.02 4.75 -74.56
N THR A 371 -96.92 5.18 -73.28
CA THR A 371 -97.84 6.12 -72.57
C THR A 371 -97.06 6.86 -71.46
N VAL A 372 -97.21 8.16 -71.11
CA VAL A 372 -98.08 9.31 -71.51
C VAL A 372 -99.52 9.31 -70.94
N VAL A 373 -100.11 10.37 -70.36
CA VAL A 373 -99.70 11.50 -69.46
C VAL A 373 -100.93 12.40 -69.14
N ASP A 374 -100.86 13.24 -68.09
CA ASP A 374 -101.68 14.45 -67.78
C ASP A 374 -103.05 14.34 -67.06
N GLY A 375 -103.50 15.43 -66.41
CA GLY A 375 -104.78 15.53 -65.70
C GLY A 375 -105.18 16.82 -64.93
N GLY A 376 -104.30 17.82 -64.70
CA GLY A 376 -104.69 19.16 -64.18
C GLY A 376 -104.22 19.60 -62.76
N ASP A 377 -104.14 20.93 -62.58
CA ASP A 377 -103.55 21.72 -61.46
C ASP A 377 -104.06 21.43 -60.03
N GLY A 378 -103.33 21.77 -58.96
CA GLY A 378 -101.97 22.37 -58.90
C GLY A 378 -101.72 23.26 -57.67
N ASN A 379 -101.37 22.68 -56.51
CA ASN A 379 -100.77 23.43 -55.38
C ASN A 379 -99.95 22.50 -54.45
N LEU A 380 -98.95 23.02 -53.73
CA LEU A 380 -97.87 22.23 -53.09
C LEU A 380 -97.81 22.40 -51.56
N VAL A 381 -97.60 21.26 -50.85
CA VAL A 381 -97.21 21.15 -49.40
C VAL A 381 -98.31 21.60 -48.40
N PRO A 382 -98.45 21.00 -47.17
CA PRO A 382 -97.93 19.75 -46.60
C PRO A 382 -99.03 18.74 -46.15
N LYS A 383 -98.64 17.53 -45.68
CA LYS A 383 -99.23 16.83 -44.51
C LYS A 383 -98.54 15.47 -44.22
N MET A 384 -97.92 15.33 -43.05
CA MET A 384 -97.77 14.10 -42.23
C MET A 384 -96.72 14.22 -41.10
N THR A 385 -95.98 15.33 -41.02
CA THR A 385 -95.18 15.71 -39.83
C THR A 385 -96.02 15.86 -38.54
N ALA A 386 -97.34 16.09 -38.69
CA ALA A 386 -98.23 16.55 -37.63
C ALA A 386 -98.79 15.48 -36.66
N PHE A 387 -98.13 14.33 -36.46
CA PHE A 387 -98.65 13.27 -35.56
C PHE A 387 -97.65 12.66 -34.56
N ALA A 388 -96.34 12.73 -34.82
CA ALA A 388 -95.31 12.23 -33.89
C ALA A 388 -94.76 13.32 -32.95
N GLU A 389 -94.67 14.56 -33.46
CA GLU A 389 -94.13 15.72 -32.75
C GLU A 389 -94.97 16.12 -31.52
N GLN A 390 -96.25 15.73 -31.52
CA GLN A 390 -97.24 16.11 -30.50
C GLN A 390 -97.20 15.26 -29.20
N LEU A 391 -96.44 14.16 -29.14
CA LEU A 391 -96.59 13.16 -28.07
C LEU A 391 -95.48 13.10 -27.02
N ARG A 392 -94.24 13.59 -27.26
CA ARG A 392 -93.19 13.56 -26.21
C ARG A 392 -92.12 14.66 -26.17
N GLN A 393 -92.39 15.86 -26.72
CA GLN A 393 -91.78 17.08 -26.15
C GLN A 393 -92.55 17.60 -24.91
N ALA A 394 -93.77 17.09 -24.65
CA ALA A 394 -94.53 17.41 -23.44
C ALA A 394 -93.86 16.91 -22.14
N THR A 395 -93.13 15.79 -22.18
CA THR A 395 -92.30 15.26 -21.09
C THR A 395 -91.08 14.52 -21.66
N GLY A 396 -89.83 14.93 -21.40
CA GLY A 396 -89.37 15.84 -20.35
C GLY A 396 -88.02 15.39 -19.78
N VAL A 397 -87.17 14.72 -20.59
CA VAL A 397 -85.81 14.28 -20.21
C VAL A 397 -85.86 13.12 -19.15
N ASP A 398 -84.91 12.20 -19.01
CA ASP A 398 -83.55 12.09 -19.57
C ASP A 398 -83.19 10.67 -20.08
N LEU A 399 -82.10 10.60 -20.85
CA LEU A 399 -81.19 9.45 -20.90
C LEU A 399 -80.27 9.50 -19.66
N VAL A 400 -79.20 8.71 -19.61
CA VAL A 400 -78.15 8.85 -18.58
C VAL A 400 -78.69 8.89 -17.14
N GLN A 401 -79.29 7.77 -16.72
CA GLN A 401 -78.51 6.96 -15.78
C GLN A 401 -78.84 5.48 -15.83
N MET A 402 -77.76 4.70 -15.71
CA MET A 402 -77.63 3.48 -14.93
C MET A 402 -78.89 2.58 -14.87
N ALA A 403 -79.04 1.61 -15.76
CA ALA A 403 -78.37 0.30 -15.69
C ALA A 403 -78.89 -0.59 -14.53
N ASN A 404 -78.22 -1.72 -14.29
CA ASN A 404 -78.31 -2.49 -13.04
C ASN A 404 -79.70 -3.01 -12.61
N ARG A 405 -80.61 -3.21 -13.57
CA ARG A 405 -81.43 -4.44 -13.65
C ARG A 405 -81.32 -5.01 -15.07
N LEU A 406 -80.93 -6.28 -15.31
CA LEU A 406 -81.41 -7.56 -14.75
C LEU A 406 -82.85 -7.86 -15.16
N ALA A 407 -83.07 -8.71 -16.19
CA ALA A 407 -84.30 -9.51 -16.38
C ALA A 407 -84.31 -10.52 -17.56
N GLN A 408 -83.19 -10.84 -18.23
CA GLN A 408 -83.08 -12.04 -19.10
C GLN A 408 -81.68 -12.66 -18.87
N THR A 409 -81.40 -13.62 -18.00
CA THR A 409 -82.14 -14.75 -17.36
C THR A 409 -81.97 -16.09 -18.10
N GLU A 410 -81.27 -17.01 -17.43
CA GLU A 410 -80.94 -18.42 -17.76
C GLU A 410 -82.15 -19.39 -17.50
N PRO A 411 -82.05 -20.76 -17.47
CA PRO A 411 -80.93 -21.72 -17.65
C PRO A 411 -81.28 -22.87 -18.66
N SER A 412 -80.70 -24.09 -18.74
CA SER A 412 -79.83 -24.97 -17.90
C SER A 412 -79.04 -25.95 -18.85
N VAL A 413 -78.50 -27.17 -18.58
CA VAL A 413 -78.75 -28.31 -17.66
C VAL A 413 -77.50 -29.21 -17.46
N LYS A 414 -76.95 -29.28 -16.23
CA LYS A 414 -76.16 -30.40 -15.61
C LYS A 414 -74.78 -30.76 -16.23
N SER A 415 -73.82 -31.40 -15.52
CA SER A 415 -73.93 -32.21 -14.28
C SER A 415 -72.81 -32.03 -13.22
N SER A 416 -73.21 -32.20 -11.96
CA SER A 416 -72.52 -32.66 -10.72
C SER A 416 -71.21 -33.48 -10.88
N VAL A 417 -70.25 -33.52 -9.93
CA VAL A 417 -70.29 -33.80 -8.45
C VAL A 417 -69.06 -33.09 -7.82
N ILE A 418 -69.08 -32.30 -6.72
CA ILE A 418 -69.49 -32.48 -5.29
C ILE A 418 -68.44 -33.17 -4.38
N SER A 419 -68.09 -32.48 -3.28
CA SER A 419 -67.43 -32.94 -2.03
C SER A 419 -65.91 -33.26 -2.08
N ASP A 420 -65.13 -33.06 -1.00
CA ASP A 420 -65.49 -32.58 0.35
C ASP A 420 -64.35 -31.85 1.08
N GLN A 421 -64.72 -31.13 2.16
CA GLN A 421 -63.90 -30.43 3.17
C GLN A 421 -63.16 -29.14 2.75
#